data_AF-A0A355DR98-F1
#
_entry.id   AF-A0A355DR98-F1
#
_cell.length_a   1.000
_cell.length_b   1.000
_cell.length_c   1.000
_cell.angle_alpha   90.00
_cell.angle_beta   90.00
_cell.angle_gamma   90.00
#
_symmetry.space_group_name_H-M   'P 1'
#
loop_
_entity.id
_entity.type
_entity.pdbx_description
1 polymer ?
#
loop_
_entity_poly.entity_id
_entity_poly.type
_entity_poly.pdbx_seq_one_letter_code
_entity_poly.pdbx_strand_id
1 'polypeptide(L)'
;NILFNRLSGSYTQYIPVEFFGFSRGYQTFVFNLQGGTVIGELPPYEAFSLGGGSSVRGYQSGDVGSGRSFVQATAEYRFPVFSWLGGTLFADYATDLGSGDTVPGEPAEVRDKPGSGFGYGVGVRVRSPFGSVQVDFGFSDQGNSQLHFRVGERF
;
A
#
# COMPACT_ATOMS: atom_id res chain seq x y z
N ASN A 1 -27.22 5.99 -18.84
CA ASN A 1 -27.04 6.32 -17.41
C ASN A 1 -26.29 5.18 -16.79
N ILE A 2 -25.08 5.43 -16.27
CA ILE A 2 -24.30 4.44 -15.55
C ILE A 2 -24.66 4.59 -14.07
N LEU A 3 -25.24 3.56 -13.46
CA LEU A 3 -25.60 3.55 -12.04
C LEU A 3 -24.73 2.54 -11.30
N PHE A 4 -23.95 3.00 -10.34
CA PHE A 4 -23.13 2.14 -9.49
C PHE A 4 -23.03 2.68 -8.06
N ASN A 5 -22.67 1.79 -7.14
CA ASN A 5 -22.35 2.09 -5.76
C ASN A 5 -20.94 1.60 -5.46
N ARG A 6 -20.10 2.44 -4.86
CA ARG A 6 -18.75 2.09 -4.46
C ARG A 6 -18.67 2.00 -2.94
N LEU A 7 -18.26 0.84 -2.44
CA LEU A 7 -18.06 0.58 -1.02
C LEU A 7 -16.58 0.36 -0.78
N SER A 8 -16.00 1.08 0.17
CA SER A 8 -14.60 0.90 0.58
C SER A 8 -14.48 1.07 2.09
N GLY A 9 -13.71 0.21 2.74
CA GLY A 9 -13.37 0.28 4.15
C GLY A 9 -11.86 0.25 4.36
N SER A 10 -11.42 0.90 5.43
CA SER A 10 -10.03 0.91 5.89
C SER A 10 -10.02 0.75 7.40
N TYR A 11 -9.17 -0.13 7.90
CA TYR A 11 -8.93 -0.34 9.31
C TYR A 11 -7.43 -0.27 9.58
N THR A 12 -7.03 0.59 10.52
CA THR A 12 -5.63 0.76 10.89
C THR A 12 -5.48 0.61 12.40
N GLN A 13 -4.55 -0.25 12.81
CA GLN A 13 -4.23 -0.49 14.22
C GLN A 13 -2.76 -0.18 14.47
N TYR A 14 -2.50 0.57 15.54
CA TYR A 14 -1.18 0.92 16.02
C TYR A 14 -0.91 0.18 17.33
N ILE A 15 0.14 -0.62 17.37
CA ILE A 15 0.55 -1.38 18.55
C ILE A 15 1.92 -0.85 18.98
N PRO A 16 2.00 -0.04 20.05
CA PRO A 16 3.28 0.36 20.61
C PRO A 16 3.95 -0.85 21.26
N VAL A 17 5.25 -0.99 21.04
CA VAL A 17 6.06 -2.08 21.62
C VAL A 17 7.35 -1.52 22.22
N GLU A 18 7.83 -2.18 23.27
CA GLU A 18 9.05 -1.80 24.00
C GLU A 18 10.01 -3.01 24.07
N PHE A 19 10.36 -3.60 22.92
CA PHE A 19 11.17 -4.83 22.91
C PHE A 19 12.64 -4.59 23.27
N PHE A 20 13.20 -3.46 22.88
CA PHE A 20 14.63 -3.19 23.00
C PHE A 20 14.84 -1.85 23.70
N GLY A 21 15.18 -1.89 24.99
CA GLY A 21 15.52 -0.72 25.82
C GLY A 21 16.78 0.06 25.41
N PHE A 22 17.21 -0.07 24.15
CA PHE A 22 18.45 0.50 23.62
C PHE A 22 18.28 1.91 23.02
N SER A 23 17.06 2.37 22.77
CA SER A 23 16.79 3.71 22.19
C SER A 23 15.67 4.44 22.92
N ARG A 24 15.90 5.71 23.29
CA ARG A 24 14.83 6.63 23.75
C ARG A 24 13.85 6.91 22.61
N GLY A 25 12.86 6.04 22.42
CA GLY A 25 11.74 6.29 21.53
C GLY A 25 10.88 5.04 21.32
N TYR A 26 9.58 5.25 21.15
CA TYR A 26 8.60 4.19 20.99
C TYR A 26 8.78 3.47 19.64
N GLN A 27 8.87 2.14 19.69
CA GLN A 27 8.74 1.29 18.51
C GLN A 27 7.25 1.03 18.30
N THR A 28 6.81 0.95 17.05
CA THR A 28 5.37 0.77 16.75
C THR A 28 5.19 -0.17 15.58
N PHE A 29 4.37 -1.20 15.80
CA PHE A 29 3.80 -1.97 14.71
C PHE A 29 2.52 -1.28 14.22
N VAL A 30 2.40 -1.15 12.91
CA VAL A 30 1.23 -0.60 12.24
C VAL A 30 0.68 -1.66 11.34
N PHE A 31 -0.57 -2.04 11.56
CA PHE A 31 -1.30 -2.94 10.69
C PHE A 31 -2.40 -2.14 10.02
N ASN A 32 -2.48 -2.23 8.70
CA ASN A 32 -3.54 -1.61 7.92
C ASN A 32 -4.18 -2.68 7.03
N LEU A 33 -5.50 -2.73 7.03
CA LEU A 33 -6.30 -3.60 6.19
C LEU A 33 -7.32 -2.73 5.47
N GLN A 34 -7.38 -2.85 4.16
CA GLN A 34 -8.32 -2.11 3.32
C GLN A 34 -8.97 -3.07 2.34
N GLY A 35 -10.19 -2.76 1.97
CA GLY A 35 -10.89 -3.50 0.92
C GLY A 35 -12.08 -2.72 0.42
N GLY A 36 -12.56 -3.11 -0.74
CA GLY A 36 -13.69 -2.46 -1.35
C GLY A 36 -14.25 -3.22 -2.53
N THR A 37 -15.43 -2.82 -2.95
CA THR A 37 -16.15 -3.40 -4.08
C THR A 37 -17.06 -2.35 -4.71
N VAL A 38 -17.26 -2.46 -6.03
CA VAL A 38 -18.27 -1.70 -6.76
C VAL A 38 -19.44 -2.61 -7.12
N ILE A 39 -20.65 -2.14 -6.87
CA ILE A 39 -21.92 -2.84 -7.16
C ILE A 39 -22.67 -2.04 -8.23
N GLY A 40 -23.07 -2.71 -9.32
CA GLY A 40 -23.74 -2.08 -10.46
C GLY A 40 -22.83 -1.97 -11.67
N GLU A 41 -23.08 -0.97 -12.52
CA GLU A 41 -22.32 -0.75 -13.76
C GLU A 41 -21.01 -0.02 -13.45
N LEU A 42 -19.91 -0.75 -13.30
CA LEU A 42 -18.59 -0.17 -13.04
C LEU A 42 -18.05 0.55 -14.29
N PRO A 43 -17.86 1.87 -14.27
CA PRO A 43 -17.09 2.52 -15.31
C PRO A 43 -15.58 2.21 -15.15
N PRO A 44 -14.81 2.01 -16.23
CA PRO A 44 -13.40 1.60 -16.16
C PRO A 44 -12.49 2.53 -15.34
N TYR A 45 -12.79 3.83 -15.30
CA TYR A 45 -12.02 4.82 -14.54
C TYR A 45 -12.29 4.78 -13.02
N GLU A 46 -13.32 4.06 -12.57
CA GLU A 46 -13.59 3.81 -11.14
C GLU A 46 -13.04 2.44 -10.66
N ALA A 47 -12.41 1.67 -11.56
CA ALA A 47 -11.78 0.42 -11.18
C ALA A 47 -10.70 0.64 -10.12
N PHE A 48 -10.61 -0.27 -9.16
CA PHE A 48 -9.58 -0.22 -8.13
C PHE A 48 -8.24 -0.66 -8.72
N SER A 49 -7.35 0.31 -8.88
CA SER A 49 -5.98 0.09 -9.33
C SER A 49 -5.09 -0.25 -8.13
N LEU A 50 -4.38 -1.37 -8.20
CA LEU A 50 -3.52 -1.90 -7.14
C LEU A 50 -2.04 -1.80 -7.53
N GLY A 51 -1.19 -1.52 -6.55
CA GLY A 51 0.26 -1.34 -6.74
C GLY A 51 0.69 0.13 -6.67
N GLY A 52 1.95 0.35 -6.29
CA GLY A 52 2.54 1.66 -6.09
C GLY A 52 2.69 2.04 -4.62
N GLY A 53 3.25 3.22 -4.35
CA GLY A 53 3.65 3.64 -2.99
C GLY A 53 2.52 3.82 -1.97
N SER A 54 1.27 3.89 -2.43
CA SER A 54 0.06 3.95 -1.59
C SER A 54 -0.63 2.60 -1.40
N SER A 55 -0.27 1.57 -2.17
CA SER A 55 -0.84 0.22 -2.13
C SER A 55 0.29 -0.78 -1.83
N VAL A 56 0.73 -1.59 -2.79
CA VAL A 56 1.86 -2.50 -2.66
C VAL A 56 3.16 -1.80 -3.10
N ARG A 57 4.00 -1.43 -2.13
CA ARG A 57 5.34 -0.89 -2.43
C ARG A 57 6.22 -1.95 -3.09
N GLY A 58 7.13 -1.53 -3.95
CA GLY A 58 7.91 -2.43 -4.82
C GLY A 58 7.31 -2.65 -6.21
N TYR A 59 6.00 -2.38 -6.38
CA TYR A 59 5.34 -2.30 -7.68
C TYR A 59 5.24 -0.86 -8.19
N GLN A 60 5.10 -0.66 -9.51
CA GLN A 60 4.66 0.63 -10.04
C GLN A 60 3.15 0.79 -9.83
N SER A 61 2.69 2.03 -9.96
CA SER A 61 1.28 2.37 -9.77
C SER A 61 0.38 1.60 -10.72
N GLY A 62 -0.48 0.74 -10.17
CA GLY A 62 -1.43 -0.04 -10.94
C GLY A 62 -0.89 -1.33 -11.57
N ASP A 63 0.33 -1.75 -11.25
CA ASP A 63 0.92 -2.96 -11.84
C ASP A 63 0.42 -4.27 -11.21
N VAL A 64 -0.17 -4.23 -10.02
CA VAL A 64 -0.62 -5.45 -9.32
C VAL A 64 -1.96 -5.94 -9.87
N GLY A 65 -2.91 -5.02 -10.09
CA GLY A 65 -4.28 -5.39 -10.46
C GLY A 65 -5.11 -4.17 -10.83
N SER A 66 -6.24 -4.42 -11.50
CA SER A 66 -7.23 -3.40 -11.80
C SER A 66 -8.61 -4.04 -11.85
N GLY A 67 -9.29 -4.07 -10.72
CA GLY A 67 -10.53 -4.83 -10.57
C GLY A 67 -11.68 -4.04 -9.97
N ARG A 68 -12.86 -4.66 -9.97
CA ARG A 68 -14.08 -4.16 -9.34
C ARG A 68 -14.04 -4.24 -7.82
N SER A 69 -13.35 -5.25 -7.31
CA SER A 69 -13.19 -5.51 -5.89
C SER A 69 -11.71 -5.62 -5.58
N PHE A 70 -11.33 -5.29 -4.35
CA PHE A 70 -9.96 -5.45 -3.92
C PHE A 70 -9.87 -5.69 -2.41
N VAL A 71 -8.77 -6.29 -2.00
CA VAL A 71 -8.30 -6.35 -0.62
C VAL A 71 -6.81 -6.06 -0.62
N GLN A 72 -6.36 -5.23 0.33
CA GLN A 72 -4.95 -5.01 0.58
C GLN A 72 -4.67 -4.97 2.08
N ALA A 73 -3.50 -5.47 2.46
CA ALA A 73 -3.02 -5.48 3.82
C ALA A 73 -1.58 -4.99 3.87
N THR A 74 -1.25 -4.23 4.90
CA THR A 74 0.07 -3.67 5.15
C THR A 74 0.44 -3.92 6.60
N ALA A 75 1.63 -4.45 6.82
CA ALA A 75 2.29 -4.49 8.12
C ALA A 75 3.55 -3.63 8.05
N GLU A 76 3.65 -2.63 8.94
CA GLU A 76 4.84 -1.80 9.09
C GLU A 76 5.39 -1.92 10.51
N TYR A 77 6.71 -2.00 10.62
CA TYR A 77 7.43 -1.85 11.86
C TYR A 77 8.24 -0.56 11.82
N ARG A 78 7.90 0.39 12.70
CA ARG A 78 8.54 1.70 12.78
C ARG A 78 9.41 1.75 14.02
N PHE A 79 10.67 2.16 13.86
CA PHE A 79 11.62 2.27 14.96
C PHE A 79 12.43 3.57 14.84
N PRO A 80 12.72 4.23 15.98
CA PRO A 80 13.58 5.41 15.97
C PRO A 80 15.05 4.99 15.80
N VAL A 81 15.78 5.71 14.95
CA VAL A 81 17.25 5.59 14.83
C VAL A 81 17.92 6.76 15.57
N PHE A 82 17.45 7.99 15.29
CA PHE A 82 17.81 9.22 16.00
C PHE A 82 16.55 10.06 16.27
N SER A 83 16.68 11.15 17.02
CA SER A 83 15.55 12.05 17.32
C SER A 83 14.87 12.64 16.07
N TRP A 84 15.62 12.79 14.98
CA TRP A 84 15.16 13.31 13.69
C TRP A 84 15.08 12.24 12.59
N LEU A 85 15.48 10.99 12.87
CA LEU A 85 15.57 9.89 11.89
C LEU A 85 14.87 8.63 12.41
N GLY A 86 13.88 8.14 11.65
CA GLY A 86 13.21 6.87 11.90
C GLY A 86 13.45 5.88 10.77
N GLY A 87 13.56 4.61 11.12
CA GLY A 87 13.53 3.49 10.18
C GLY A 87 12.14 2.87 10.12
N THR A 88 11.82 2.25 8.99
CA THR A 88 10.59 1.48 8.81
C THR A 88 10.92 0.19 8.06
N LEU A 89 10.40 -0.93 8.52
CA LEU A 89 10.29 -2.15 7.71
C LEU A 89 8.85 -2.31 7.32
N PHE A 90 8.56 -2.73 6.10
CA PHE A 90 7.20 -2.95 5.67
C PHE A 90 7.04 -4.23 4.85
N ALA A 91 5.84 -4.79 4.93
CA ALA A 91 5.33 -5.82 4.05
C ALA A 91 3.91 -5.45 3.65
N ASP A 92 3.66 -5.41 2.36
CA ASP A 92 2.39 -5.08 1.73
C ASP A 92 1.92 -6.26 0.87
N TYR A 93 0.61 -6.48 0.84
CA TYR A 93 -0.02 -7.47 -0.02
C TYR A 93 -1.31 -6.87 -0.57
N ALA A 94 -1.61 -7.10 -1.85
CA ALA A 94 -2.91 -6.75 -2.41
C ALA A 94 -3.37 -7.78 -3.43
N THR A 95 -4.69 -7.86 -3.61
CA THR A 95 -5.33 -8.64 -4.66
C THR A 95 -6.61 -7.96 -5.12
N ASP A 96 -6.91 -8.07 -6.41
CA ASP A 96 -8.17 -7.63 -7.02
C ASP A 96 -9.28 -8.69 -6.92
N LEU A 97 -9.05 -9.75 -6.13
CA LEU A 97 -9.99 -10.86 -5.92
C LEU A 97 -10.43 -11.56 -7.22
N GLY A 98 -9.62 -11.48 -8.28
CA GLY A 98 -9.95 -12.05 -9.58
C GLY A 98 -11.07 -11.29 -10.29
N SER A 99 -11.30 -10.01 -9.95
CA SER A 99 -12.36 -9.19 -10.53
C SER A 99 -11.87 -8.28 -11.66
N GLY A 100 -10.65 -8.50 -12.17
CA GLY A 100 -10.03 -7.71 -13.23
C GLY A 100 -10.71 -7.81 -14.58
N ASP A 101 -11.26 -8.99 -14.90
CA ASP A 101 -12.07 -9.30 -16.08
C ASP A 101 -13.44 -8.59 -16.07
N THR A 102 -13.99 -8.33 -14.87
CA THR A 102 -15.28 -7.65 -14.71
C THR A 102 -15.27 -6.14 -14.97
N VAL A 103 -14.09 -5.59 -15.29
CA VAL A 103 -13.88 -4.18 -15.63
C VAL A 103 -14.00 -4.02 -17.15
N PRO A 104 -14.86 -3.14 -17.68
CA PRO A 104 -14.98 -2.98 -19.12
C PRO A 104 -13.65 -2.60 -19.77
N GLY A 105 -13.25 -3.33 -20.81
CA GLY A 105 -11.96 -3.19 -21.49
C GLY A 105 -10.81 -3.99 -20.86
N GLU A 106 -11.10 -4.80 -19.83
CA GLU A 106 -10.21 -5.83 -19.27
C GLU A 106 -8.76 -5.35 -19.09
N PRO A 107 -8.52 -4.17 -18.46
CA PRO A 107 -7.19 -3.56 -18.39
C PRO A 107 -6.19 -4.39 -17.56
N ALA A 108 -6.68 -5.31 -16.73
CA ALA A 108 -5.83 -6.27 -16.02
C ALA A 108 -5.28 -7.33 -16.99
N GLU A 109 -6.12 -7.90 -17.85
CA GLU A 109 -5.73 -8.92 -18.82
C GLU A 109 -4.89 -8.32 -19.96
N VAL A 110 -5.31 -7.18 -20.52
CA VAL A 110 -4.58 -6.50 -21.61
C VAL A 110 -3.17 -6.10 -21.22
N ARG A 111 -2.89 -5.94 -19.91
CA ARG A 111 -1.59 -5.55 -19.37
C ARG A 111 -0.89 -6.69 -18.62
N ASP A 112 -1.39 -7.92 -18.73
CA ASP A 112 -0.86 -9.10 -18.07
C ASP A 112 -0.58 -8.87 -16.56
N LYS A 113 -1.52 -8.20 -15.89
CA LYS A 113 -1.40 -7.93 -14.45
C LYS A 113 -1.57 -9.23 -13.66
N PRO A 114 -0.79 -9.44 -12.59
CA PRO A 114 -0.82 -10.69 -11.84
C PRO A 114 -2.12 -10.88 -11.02
N GLY A 115 -2.92 -9.82 -10.79
CA GLY A 115 -4.16 -9.85 -10.00
C GLY A 115 -3.95 -9.95 -8.48
N SER A 116 -2.76 -10.38 -8.06
CA SER A 116 -2.27 -10.26 -6.69
C SER A 116 -0.78 -9.94 -6.70
N GLY A 117 -0.29 -9.35 -5.61
CA GLY A 117 1.11 -8.97 -5.52
C GLY A 117 1.54 -8.75 -4.09
N PHE A 118 2.78 -9.14 -3.81
CA PHE A 118 3.43 -8.99 -2.52
C PHE A 118 4.65 -8.07 -2.63
N GLY A 119 4.74 -7.13 -1.70
CA GLY A 119 5.81 -6.15 -1.65
C GLY A 119 6.43 -6.11 -0.27
N TYR A 120 7.74 -6.01 -0.17
CA TYR A 120 8.40 -5.82 1.11
C TYR A 120 9.61 -4.91 0.96
N GLY A 121 10.01 -4.27 2.05
CA GLY A 121 11.13 -3.35 1.95
C GLY A 121 11.40 -2.57 3.21
N VAL A 122 12.23 -1.55 3.01
CA VAL A 122 12.73 -0.69 4.07
C VAL A 122 12.46 0.76 3.73
N GLY A 123 12.20 1.55 4.74
CA GLY A 123 11.91 2.96 4.64
C GLY A 123 12.74 3.77 5.62
N VAL A 124 13.06 4.99 5.23
CA VAL A 124 13.72 5.98 6.07
C VAL A 124 12.84 7.20 6.15
N ARG A 125 12.51 7.61 7.37
CA ARG A 125 11.72 8.82 7.66
C ARG A 125 12.59 9.87 8.31
N VAL A 126 12.69 11.02 7.68
CA VAL A 126 13.40 12.20 8.18
C VAL A 126 12.37 13.21 8.67
N ARG A 127 12.49 13.63 9.92
CA ARG A 127 11.67 14.72 10.49
C ARG A 127 12.43 16.03 10.35
N SER A 128 11.90 16.94 9.53
CA SER A 128 12.42 18.30 9.38
C SER A 128 11.47 19.33 10.01
N PRO A 129 11.94 20.55 10.31
CA PRO A 129 11.06 21.64 10.76
C PRO A 129 9.94 21.99 9.78
N PHE A 130 10.12 21.68 8.49
CA PHE A 130 9.18 22.00 7.41
C PHE A 130 8.24 20.84 7.06
N GLY A 131 8.33 19.71 7.76
CA GLY A 131 7.53 18.50 7.50
C GLY A 131 8.35 17.21 7.58
N SER A 132 7.65 16.08 7.52
CA SER A 132 8.29 14.76 7.43
C SER A 132 8.43 14.32 5.98
N VAL A 133 9.59 13.77 5.65
CA VAL A 133 9.88 13.14 4.36
C VAL A 133 10.19 11.68 4.61
N GLN A 134 9.59 10.79 3.83
CA GLN A 134 9.82 9.36 3.89
C GLN A 134 10.24 8.85 2.52
N VAL A 135 11.28 8.03 2.50
CA VAL A 135 11.76 7.32 1.32
C VAL A 135 11.63 5.84 1.60
N ASP A 136 10.82 5.15 0.81
CA ASP A 136 10.59 3.71 0.91
C ASP A 136 11.23 3.02 -0.30
N PHE A 137 12.10 2.04 -0.04
CA PHE A 137 12.67 1.17 -1.05
C PHE A 137 12.05 -0.22 -0.90
N GLY A 138 11.24 -0.61 -1.89
CA GLY A 138 10.49 -1.87 -1.89
C GLY A 138 10.92 -2.79 -3.02
N PHE A 139 10.80 -4.08 -2.76
CA PHE A 139 10.94 -5.17 -3.71
C PHE A 139 9.60 -5.85 -3.91
N SER A 140 9.28 -6.25 -5.13
CA SER A 140 8.14 -7.08 -5.44
C SER A 140 8.52 -8.55 -5.55
N ASP A 141 7.55 -9.43 -5.34
CA ASP A 141 7.64 -10.85 -5.65
C ASP A 141 7.85 -11.15 -7.15
N GLN A 142 7.60 -10.18 -8.03
CA GLN A 142 7.92 -10.24 -9.46
C GLN A 142 9.39 -9.90 -9.78
N GLY A 143 10.24 -9.71 -8.77
CA GLY A 143 11.67 -9.41 -8.94
C GLY A 143 11.99 -7.95 -9.29
N ASN A 144 10.99 -7.06 -9.28
CA ASN A 144 11.20 -5.63 -9.50
C ASN A 144 11.52 -4.93 -8.17
N SER A 145 12.18 -3.78 -8.26
CA SER A 145 12.38 -2.88 -7.13
C SER A 145 11.89 -1.49 -7.49
N GLN A 146 11.24 -0.82 -6.54
CA GLN A 146 10.74 0.54 -6.73
C GLN A 146 11.06 1.41 -5.52
N LEU A 147 11.44 2.65 -5.82
CA LEU A 147 11.72 3.67 -4.82
C LEU A 147 10.56 4.65 -4.79
N HIS A 148 9.98 4.84 -3.61
CA HIS A 148 8.81 5.67 -3.38
C HIS A 148 9.17 6.82 -2.44
N PHE A 149 8.83 8.04 -2.87
CA PHE A 149 8.97 9.25 -2.06
C PHE A 149 7.61 9.66 -1.51
N ARG A 150 7.58 10.02 -0.22
CA ARG A 150 6.38 10.51 0.44
C ARG A 150 6.71 11.77 1.25
N VAL A 151 5.88 12.79 1.12
CA VAL A 151 5.95 14.03 1.89
C VAL A 151 4.67 14.13 2.71
N GLY A 152 4.79 14.24 4.04
CA GLY A 152 3.66 14.27 4.97
C GLY A 152 3.25 12.91 5.56
N GLU A 153 2.13 12.89 6.29
CA GLU A 153 1.58 11.68 6.92
C GLU A 153 0.67 10.91 5.95
N ARG A 154 0.69 9.58 6.05
CA ARG A 154 -0.10 8.65 5.21
C ARG A 154 -1.55 8.51 5.68
N PHE A 155 -1.79 8.78 6.96
CA PHE A 155 -3.04 8.57 7.67
C PHE A 155 -3.26 9.74 8.63
#